data_AF-A0A1F5NK76-F1
#
_entry.id   AF-A0A1F5NK76-F1
#
_cell.length_a   1.000
_cell.length_b   1.000
_cell.length_c   1.000
_cell.angle_alpha   90.00
_cell.angle_beta   90.00
_cell.angle_gamma   90.00
#
_symmetry.space_group_name_H-M   'P 1'
#
loop_
_entity.id
_entity.type
_entity.pdbx_description
1 polymer ?
#
loop_
_entity_poly.entity_id
_entity_poly.type
_entity_poly.pdbx_seq_one_letter_code
_entity_poly.pdbx_strand_id
1 'polypeptide(L)'
;MKSLILTVVLCALFAIPLGAQGRIQPVWTEYPLIAMAAGIQGQVELTALVDKTGKIQRVQILSGQPILAKDAQTNLEKWIFATADAEQQVVVTYIYILDQRVTGKRMEFDGRTKTITIATARPPVAP
;
A
#
# COMPACT_ATOMS: atom_id res chain seq x y z
N MET A 1 49.83 21.29 11.16
CA MET A 1 49.40 19.97 11.68
C MET A 1 47.88 19.89 11.58
N LYS A 2 47.37 18.86 10.86
CA LYS A 2 45.97 18.37 10.73
C LYS A 2 45.04 19.26 9.86
N SER A 3 44.89 18.99 8.55
CA SER A 3 44.04 17.93 7.92
C SER A 3 42.56 18.35 7.90
N LEU A 4 41.72 18.23 6.87
CA LEU A 4 41.73 17.87 5.44
C LEU A 4 40.22 17.85 5.06
N ILE A 5 39.86 18.04 3.77
CA ILE A 5 38.60 17.60 3.12
C ILE A 5 37.33 18.43 3.48
N LEU A 6 36.85 19.36 2.64
CA LEU A 6 36.24 19.20 1.31
C LEU A 6 34.94 18.37 1.36
N THR A 7 33.92 18.75 0.57
CA THR A 7 32.60 18.07 0.43
C THR A 7 31.45 18.56 1.33
N VAL A 8 31.18 19.87 1.33
CA VAL A 8 29.78 20.34 1.33
C VAL A 8 29.51 20.93 -0.06
N VAL A 9 29.79 20.09 -1.06
CA VAL A 9 29.39 20.30 -2.45
C VAL A 9 28.15 19.42 -2.62
N LEU A 10 27.04 20.09 -2.96
CA LEU A 10 26.02 19.52 -3.84
C LEU A 10 25.17 18.38 -3.26
N CYS A 11 24.17 18.73 -2.45
CA CYS A 11 22.92 17.97 -2.48
C CYS A 11 21.70 18.87 -2.28
N ALA A 12 21.63 19.96 -3.05
CA ALA A 12 20.36 20.52 -3.50
C ALA A 12 19.89 19.77 -4.78
N LEU A 13 20.00 18.44 -4.80
CA LEU A 13 19.75 17.62 -5.99
C LEU A 13 18.88 16.38 -5.77
N PHE A 14 18.34 16.16 -4.56
CA PHE A 14 17.04 15.49 -4.53
C PHE A 14 15.99 16.56 -4.80
N ALA A 15 15.88 16.88 -6.10
CA ALA A 15 14.62 17.34 -6.65
C ALA A 15 13.54 16.45 -6.02
N ILE A 16 12.76 17.00 -5.09
CA ILE A 16 11.43 16.45 -4.84
C ILE A 16 10.76 16.62 -6.21
N PRO A 17 10.41 15.55 -6.94
CA PRO A 17 9.65 15.73 -8.16
C PRO A 17 8.30 16.31 -7.73
N LEU A 18 8.19 17.64 -7.84
CA LEU A 18 6.94 18.36 -7.85
C LEU A 18 6.29 17.97 -9.17
N GLY A 19 5.40 16.98 -9.14
CA GLY A 19 4.63 16.60 -10.33
C GLY A 19 4.78 15.14 -10.74
N ALA A 20 4.34 14.23 -9.86
CA ALA A 20 3.54 13.13 -10.34
C ALA A 20 2.42 12.96 -9.31
N GLN A 21 1.34 13.71 -9.49
CA GLN A 21 0.02 13.35 -8.96
C GLN A 21 -0.37 12.07 -9.68
N GLY A 22 0.30 10.98 -9.31
CA GLY A 22 0.15 9.70 -9.94
C GLY A 22 -1.22 9.19 -9.62
N ARG A 23 -2.14 9.23 -10.59
CA ARG A 23 -3.46 8.64 -10.44
C ARG A 23 -3.30 7.14 -10.22
N ILE A 24 -3.36 6.72 -8.96
CA ILE A 24 -3.55 5.32 -8.61
C ILE A 24 -4.96 4.91 -9.02
N GLN A 25 -5.10 3.73 -9.58
CA GLN A 25 -6.40 3.10 -9.87
C GLN A 25 -6.58 1.93 -8.91
N PRO A 26 -6.94 2.22 -7.64
CA PRO A 26 -7.11 1.17 -6.67
C PRO A 26 -8.41 0.41 -6.91
N VAL A 27 -8.32 -0.90 -6.80
CA VAL A 27 -9.48 -1.78 -6.85
C VAL A 27 -9.86 -2.13 -5.43
N TRP A 28 -11.11 -1.84 -5.03
CA TRP A 28 -11.60 -2.21 -3.71
C TRP A 28 -11.57 -3.73 -3.53
N THR A 29 -10.97 -4.21 -2.44
CA THR A 29 -11.13 -5.62 -2.04
C THR A 29 -12.43 -5.82 -1.28
N GLU A 30 -12.97 -7.03 -1.33
CA GLU A 30 -14.07 -7.45 -0.48
C GLU A 30 -13.52 -8.17 0.74
N TYR A 31 -14.26 -8.11 1.85
CA TYR A 31 -13.85 -8.83 3.05
C TYR A 31 -13.96 -10.34 2.78
N PRO A 32 -12.90 -11.15 3.00
CA PRO A 32 -12.95 -12.58 2.71
C PRO A 32 -14.03 -13.28 3.55
N LEU A 33 -14.96 -13.99 2.91
CA LEU A 33 -16.07 -14.66 3.60
C LEU A 33 -15.59 -15.63 4.69
N ILE A 34 -14.49 -16.34 4.43
CA ILE A 34 -13.91 -17.29 5.39
C ILE A 34 -13.33 -16.54 6.60
N ALA A 35 -12.63 -15.42 6.38
CA ALA A 35 -12.13 -14.58 7.47
C ALA A 35 -13.28 -13.95 8.26
N MET A 36 -14.34 -13.54 7.58
CA MET A 36 -15.54 -12.98 8.21
C MET A 36 -16.24 -14.02 9.10
N ALA A 37 -16.45 -15.24 8.57
CA ALA A 37 -17.08 -16.34 9.30
C ALA A 37 -16.24 -16.79 10.50
N ALA A 38 -14.92 -16.74 10.37
CA ALA A 38 -13.99 -17.07 11.44
C ALA A 38 -13.74 -15.91 12.43
N GLY A 39 -14.31 -14.72 12.20
CA GLY A 39 -14.09 -13.56 13.06
C GLY A 39 -12.64 -13.01 13.03
N ILE A 40 -11.92 -13.24 11.94
CA ILE A 40 -10.49 -12.93 11.80
C ILE A 40 -10.31 -11.48 11.35
N GLN A 41 -9.77 -10.63 12.22
CA GLN A 41 -9.41 -9.24 11.95
C GLN A 41 -7.90 -8.99 12.09
N GLY A 42 -7.42 -7.87 11.57
CA GLY A 42 -6.03 -7.46 11.75
C GLY A 42 -5.46 -6.66 10.60
N GLN A 43 -4.18 -6.32 10.75
CA GLN A 43 -3.39 -5.62 9.74
C GLN A 43 -2.59 -6.62 8.90
N VAL A 44 -2.51 -6.37 7.61
CA VAL A 44 -1.63 -7.05 6.66
C VAL A 44 -0.76 -5.99 6.00
N GLU A 45 0.54 -6.19 6.01
CA GLU A 45 1.47 -5.32 5.30
C GLU A 45 2.07 -6.08 4.12
N LEU A 46 1.95 -5.47 2.95
CA LEU A 46 2.49 -5.96 1.71
C LEU A 46 3.47 -4.93 1.16
N THR A 47 4.48 -5.41 0.46
CA THR A 47 5.31 -4.57 -0.39
C THR A 47 5.06 -4.95 -1.84
N ALA A 48 4.79 -3.96 -2.70
CA ALA A 48 4.76 -4.16 -4.14
C ALA A 48 5.95 -3.45 -4.81
N LEU A 49 6.57 -4.13 -5.78
CA LEU A 49 7.48 -3.55 -6.74
C LEU A 49 6.68 -3.13 -7.97
N VAL A 50 6.64 -1.83 -8.21
CA VAL A 50 5.93 -1.20 -9.32
C VAL A 50 6.94 -0.76 -10.37
N ASP A 51 6.70 -1.12 -11.63
CA ASP A 51 7.56 -0.71 -12.73
C ASP A 51 7.27 0.72 -13.21
N LYS A 52 8.09 1.18 -14.17
CA LYS A 52 7.94 2.50 -14.79
C LYS A 52 6.59 2.69 -15.51
N THR A 53 5.95 1.60 -15.92
CA THR A 53 4.64 1.61 -16.59
C THR A 53 3.48 1.69 -15.59
N GLY A 54 3.76 1.59 -14.29
CA GLY A 54 2.74 1.58 -13.24
C GLY A 54 2.15 0.19 -12.96
N LYS A 55 2.70 -0.87 -13.56
CA LYS A 55 2.29 -2.25 -13.28
C LYS A 55 3.08 -2.82 -12.12
N ILE A 56 2.41 -3.62 -11.29
CA ILE A 56 3.07 -4.39 -10.25
C ILE A 56 3.79 -5.57 -10.87
N GLN A 57 5.10 -5.67 -10.65
CA GLN A 57 5.90 -6.82 -11.06
C GLN A 57 5.98 -7.89 -9.99
N ARG A 58 5.97 -7.48 -8.72
CA ARG A 58 6.13 -8.41 -7.59
C ARG A 58 5.40 -7.89 -6.37
N VAL A 59 4.72 -8.79 -5.67
CA VAL A 59 4.15 -8.54 -4.34
C VAL A 59 4.85 -9.45 -3.33
N GLN A 60 5.21 -8.90 -2.19
CA GLN A 60 5.78 -9.61 -1.05
C GLN A 60 4.94 -9.35 0.19
N ILE A 61 4.66 -10.40 0.95
CA ILE A 61 3.96 -10.30 2.22
C ILE A 61 5.01 -10.00 3.30
N LEU A 62 4.90 -8.86 3.97
CA LEU A 62 5.76 -8.51 5.10
C LEU A 62 5.20 -9.10 6.40
N SER A 63 3.90 -8.90 6.62
CA SER A 63 3.23 -9.31 7.86
C SER A 63 1.73 -9.50 7.65
N GLY A 64 1.08 -10.23 8.56
CA GLY A 64 -0.36 -10.43 8.58
C GLY A 64 -0.80 -11.90 8.60
N GLN A 65 -2.08 -12.14 8.85
CA GLN A 65 -2.62 -13.51 8.88
C GLN A 65 -2.67 -14.08 7.46
N PRO A 66 -2.27 -15.35 7.22
CA PRO A 66 -2.19 -15.93 5.88
C PRO A 66 -3.48 -15.82 5.06
N ILE A 67 -4.63 -15.95 5.72
CA ILE A 67 -5.95 -15.86 5.09
C ILE A 67 -6.26 -14.45 4.57
N LEU A 68 -5.89 -13.41 5.34
CA LEU A 68 -6.06 -12.01 4.96
C LEU A 68 -4.97 -11.59 3.96
N ALA A 69 -3.75 -12.08 4.14
CA ALA A 69 -2.61 -11.76 3.28
C ALA A 69 -2.82 -12.24 1.85
N LYS A 70 -3.42 -13.43 1.66
CA LYS A 70 -3.74 -13.95 0.34
C LYS A 70 -4.79 -13.11 -0.40
N ASP A 71 -5.81 -12.65 0.33
CA ASP A 71 -6.81 -11.73 -0.22
C ASP A 71 -6.20 -10.39 -0.62
N ALA A 72 -5.47 -9.77 0.31
CA ALA A 72 -4.75 -8.52 0.10
C ALA A 72 -3.80 -8.61 -1.11
N GLN A 73 -3.04 -9.70 -1.25
CA GLN A 73 -2.15 -9.93 -2.38
C GLN A 73 -2.91 -9.98 -3.69
N THR A 74 -3.96 -10.80 -3.76
CA THR A 74 -4.78 -10.98 -4.97
C THR A 74 -5.48 -9.69 -5.38
N ASN A 75 -5.84 -8.85 -4.40
CA ASN A 75 -6.39 -7.53 -4.66
C ASN A 75 -5.31 -6.58 -5.19
N LEU A 76 -4.17 -6.51 -4.51
CA LEU A 76 -3.07 -5.61 -4.87
C LEU A 76 -2.59 -5.88 -6.30
N GLU A 77 -2.48 -7.13 -6.73
CA GLU A 77 -2.10 -7.51 -8.10
C GLU A 77 -2.99 -6.91 -9.20
N LYS A 78 -4.23 -6.51 -8.87
CA LYS A 78 -5.16 -5.88 -9.82
C LYS A 78 -4.98 -4.37 -9.93
N TRP A 79 -4.12 -3.78 -9.10
CA TRP A 79 -3.93 -2.34 -9.05
C TRP A 79 -3.02 -1.85 -10.17
N ILE A 80 -3.31 -0.64 -10.62
CA ILE A 80 -2.47 0.08 -11.58
C ILE A 80 -2.05 1.39 -10.91
N PHE A 81 -0.75 1.56 -10.78
CA PHE A 81 -0.12 2.78 -10.30
C PHE A 81 0.13 3.73 -11.47
N ALA A 82 0.43 4.98 -11.17
CA ALA A 82 0.87 5.90 -12.20
C ALA A 82 2.28 5.55 -12.67
N THR A 83 2.55 5.87 -13.93
CA THR A 83 3.86 5.75 -14.53
C THR A 83 4.88 6.63 -13.78
N ALA A 84 6.08 6.10 -13.60
CA ALA A 84 7.18 6.79 -12.93
C ALA A 84 8.47 6.63 -13.74
N ASP A 85 9.42 7.54 -13.56
CA ASP A 85 10.70 7.51 -14.29
C ASP A 85 11.61 6.34 -13.87
N ALA A 86 11.35 5.81 -12.67
CA ALA A 86 12.08 4.72 -12.03
C ALA A 86 11.12 3.70 -11.40
N GLU A 87 11.62 2.49 -11.19
CA GLU A 87 10.91 1.48 -10.40
C GLU A 87 10.71 1.96 -8.96
N GLN A 88 9.55 1.63 -8.40
CA GLN A 88 9.15 2.11 -7.09
C GLN A 88 8.73 0.93 -6.23
N GLN A 89 9.32 0.85 -5.03
CA GLN A 89 8.83 -0.02 -3.99
C GLN A 89 7.78 0.74 -3.16
N VAL A 90 6.58 0.19 -3.08
CA VAL A 90 5.46 0.76 -2.32
C VAL A 90 5.02 -0.20 -1.23
N VAL A 91 4.67 0.33 -0.07
CA VAL A 91 4.15 -0.46 1.05
C VAL A 91 2.64 -0.26 1.08
N VAL A 92 1.88 -1.34 1.15
CA VAL A 92 0.41 -1.30 1.21
C VAL A 92 -0.03 -2.04 2.46
N THR A 93 -0.78 -1.32 3.28
CA THR A 93 -1.29 -1.79 4.56
C THR A 93 -2.79 -2.01 4.44
N TYR A 94 -3.23 -3.26 4.51
CA TYR A 94 -4.64 -3.60 4.60
C TYR A 94 -5.04 -3.74 6.06
N ILE A 95 -6.11 -3.05 6.46
CA ILE A 95 -6.68 -3.11 7.80
C ILE A 95 -8.07 -3.74 7.68
N TYR A 96 -8.19 -4.96 8.18
CA TYR A 96 -9.44 -5.70 8.21
C TYR A 96 -10.09 -5.53 9.57
N ILE A 97 -11.25 -4.86 9.62
CA ILE A 97 -11.96 -4.52 10.86
C ILE A 97 -13.35 -5.17 10.83
N LEU A 98 -13.73 -5.86 11.90
CA LEU A 98 -15.07 -6.45 12.04
C LEU A 98 -16.05 -5.59 12.85
N ASP A 99 -15.58 -4.46 13.37
CA ASP A 99 -16.40 -3.49 14.10
C ASP A 99 -17.50 -2.91 13.20
N GLN A 100 -18.75 -3.14 13.61
CA GLN A 100 -19.97 -2.64 12.97
C GLN A 100 -20.09 -1.11 13.04
N ARG A 101 -19.33 -0.46 13.92
CA ARG A 101 -19.31 0.99 14.08
C ARG A 101 -18.44 1.67 13.02
N VAL A 102 -17.48 0.95 12.46
CA VAL A 102 -16.67 1.43 11.33
C VAL A 102 -17.43 1.07 10.06
N THR A 103 -17.96 2.08 9.37
CA THR A 103 -18.76 1.87 8.16
C THR A 103 -18.00 2.30 6.92
N GLY A 104 -18.07 1.47 5.88
CA GLY A 104 -17.51 1.78 4.56
C GLY A 104 -16.09 1.27 4.32
N LYS A 105 -15.57 1.59 3.14
CA LYS A 105 -14.19 1.32 2.75
C LYS A 105 -13.43 2.65 2.78
N ARG A 106 -12.25 2.67 3.41
CA ARG A 106 -11.39 3.87 3.45
C ARG A 106 -10.06 3.57 2.79
N MET A 107 -9.58 4.55 2.04
CA MET A 107 -8.25 4.53 1.43
C MET A 107 -7.52 5.81 1.73
N GLU A 108 -6.29 5.67 2.22
CA GLU A 108 -5.42 6.79 2.53
C GLU A 108 -4.05 6.55 1.91
N PHE A 109 -3.53 7.54 1.19
CA PHE A 109 -2.18 7.50 0.65
C PHE A 109 -1.30 8.47 1.41
N ASP A 110 -0.29 7.93 2.09
CA ASP A 110 0.78 8.72 2.66
C ASP A 110 1.84 8.96 1.58
N GLY A 111 1.82 10.16 1.01
CA GLY A 111 2.79 10.57 -0.02
C GLY A 111 4.24 10.69 0.49
N ARG A 112 4.48 10.72 1.81
CA ARG A 112 5.83 10.76 2.40
C ARG A 112 6.44 9.38 2.50
N THR A 113 5.65 8.41 2.96
CA THR A 113 6.12 7.02 3.15
C THR A 113 5.76 6.10 2.00
N LYS A 114 5.00 6.60 1.01
CA LYS A 114 4.40 5.81 -0.07
C LYS A 114 3.59 4.64 0.46
N THR A 115 2.90 4.86 1.59
CA THR A 115 2.05 3.85 2.22
C THR A 115 0.61 4.01 1.78
N ILE A 116 -0.05 2.92 1.41
CA ILE A 116 -1.49 2.92 1.12
C ILE A 116 -2.21 2.13 2.17
N THR A 117 -3.09 2.77 2.93
CA THR A 117 -3.91 2.12 3.96
C THR A 117 -5.30 1.84 3.43
N ILE A 118 -5.74 0.58 3.47
CA ILE A 118 -7.06 0.15 3.01
C ILE A 118 -7.81 -0.42 4.20
N ALA A 119 -8.85 0.26 4.67
CA ALA A 119 -9.72 -0.27 5.70
C ALA A 119 -10.95 -0.92 5.07
N THR A 120 -11.18 -2.19 5.37
CA THR A 120 -12.42 -2.90 5.00
C THR A 120 -13.20 -3.26 6.26
N ALA A 121 -14.41 -2.71 6.39
CA ALA A 121 -15.35 -3.09 7.43
C ALA A 121 -16.19 -4.31 7.02
N ARG A 122 -16.78 -5.01 8.00
CA ARG A 122 -17.78 -6.05 7.76
C ARG A 122 -18.94 -5.46 6.93
N PRO A 123 -19.34 -6.09 5.81
CA PRO A 123 -20.53 -5.66 5.07
C PRO A 123 -21.79 -5.79 5.96
N PRO A 124 -22.77 -4.88 5.85
CA PRO A 124 -24.01 -4.99 6.61
C PRO A 124 -24.69 -6.32 6.27
N VAL A 125 -25.03 -7.09 7.30
CA VAL A 125 -25.80 -8.32 7.13
C VAL A 125 -27.22 -7.89 6.77
N ALA A 126 -27.72 -8.27 5.60
CA ALA A 126 -29.10 -8.02 5.24
C ALA A 126 -30.04 -8.68 6.27
N PRO A 127 -31.10 -8.00 6.71
CA PRO A 127 -32.04 -8.53 7.71
C PRO A 127 -32.81 -9.76 7.21
#